data_AF-A0AAD0EB19-F1
#
_entry.id   AF-A0AAD0EB19-F1
#
_cell.length_a   1.000
_cell.length_b   1.000
_cell.length_c   1.000
_cell.angle_alpha   90.00
_cell.angle_beta   90.00
_cell.angle_gamma   90.00
#
_symmetry.space_group_name_H-M   'P 1'
#
loop_
_entity.id
_entity.type
_entity.pdbx_description
1 polymer ?
#
loop_
_entity_poly.entity_id
_entity_poly.type
_entity_poly.pdbx_seq_one_letter_code
_entity_poly.pdbx_strand_id
1 'polypeptide(L)'
;MRSITIFKDGTKALPFRFDFQVENWMMAKILSEHFFFRNECFPKKLNKKSAEEIIRSRLYFYGMMGQINDPEFFKADIYSRDKYNVLLEEAGKYVDKKYPELNNDKTEQV
;
A
#
# COMPACT_ATOMS: atom_id res chain seq x y z
N MET A 1 -8.32 18.38 7.03
CA MET A 1 -7.09 17.56 6.95
C MET A 1 -7.24 16.39 7.91
N ARG A 2 -6.88 15.17 7.51
CA ARG A 2 -6.73 14.07 8.48
C ARG A 2 -5.40 14.25 9.18
N SER A 3 -5.37 14.07 10.50
CA SER A 3 -4.14 14.06 11.27
C SER A 3 -3.30 12.84 10.90
N ILE A 4 -2.01 13.03 10.71
CA ILE A 4 -1.04 11.95 10.47
C ILE A 4 -0.53 11.49 11.83
N THR A 5 -0.38 10.18 12.00
CA THR A 5 0.30 9.62 13.17
C THR A 5 1.79 9.56 12.89
N ILE A 6 2.60 10.08 13.80
CA ILE A 6 4.06 9.98 13.73
C ILE A 6 4.50 9.07 14.88
N PHE A 7 5.16 7.97 14.54
CA PHE A 7 5.71 7.02 15.51
C PHE A 7 7.05 7.52 16.09
N LYS A 8 7.53 6.85 17.14
CA LYS A 8 8.78 7.25 17.85
C LYS A 8 10.03 7.18 16.97
N ASP A 9 10.02 6.33 15.95
CA ASP A 9 11.08 6.16 14.95
C ASP A 9 10.98 7.17 13.80
N GLY A 10 10.00 8.08 13.84
CA GLY A 10 9.73 9.07 12.79
C GLY A 10 8.86 8.55 11.65
N THR A 11 8.43 7.29 11.68
CA THR A 11 7.55 6.72 10.66
C THR A 11 6.20 7.41 10.67
N LYS A 12 5.72 7.82 9.49
CA LYS A 12 4.44 8.50 9.29
C LYS A 12 3.37 7.51 8.81
N ALA A 13 2.19 7.55 9.43
CA ALA A 13 1.07 6.68 9.08
C ALA A 13 -0.26 7.45 8.98
N LEU A 14 -1.08 7.04 8.04
CA LEU A 14 -2.44 7.58 7.86
C LEU A 14 -3.43 6.77 8.70
N PRO A 15 -4.23 7.41 9.57
CA PRO A 15 -5.30 6.72 10.26
C PRO A 15 -6.49 6.53 9.32
N PHE A 16 -6.70 5.29 8.87
CA PHE A 16 -7.90 4.90 8.12
C PHE A 16 -9.09 4.60 9.06
N ARG A 17 -8.77 4.11 10.27
CA ARG A 17 -9.66 3.87 11.41
C ARG A 17 -8.85 4.12 12.70
N PHE A 18 -9.51 4.27 13.85
CA PHE A 18 -8.83 4.43 15.15
C PHE A 18 -7.74 3.37 15.38
N ASP A 19 -8.01 2.12 15.00
CA ASP A 19 -7.10 1.00 15.18
C ASP A 19 -6.17 0.73 14.00
N PHE A 20 -6.33 1.47 12.88
CA PHE A 20 -5.63 1.18 11.63
C PHE A 20 -4.79 2.37 11.17
N GLN A 21 -3.53 2.33 11.59
CA GLN A 21 -2.47 3.26 11.18
C GLN A 21 -1.70 2.62 10.02
N VAL A 22 -1.79 3.23 8.85
CA VAL A 22 -1.29 2.64 7.61
C VAL A 22 -0.13 3.46 7.07
N GLU A 23 1.04 2.83 6.99
CA GLU A 23 2.26 3.41 6.43
C GLU A 23 2.24 3.42 4.90
N ASN A 24 3.13 4.20 4.29
CA ASN A 24 3.27 4.29 2.83
C ASN A 24 3.42 2.90 2.18
N TRP A 25 4.33 2.06 2.67
CA TRP A 25 4.56 0.72 2.11
C TRP A 25 3.34 -0.19 2.21
N MET A 26 2.57 -0.07 3.29
CA MET A 26 1.35 -0.86 3.49
C MET A 26 0.28 -0.47 2.47
N MET A 27 0.15 0.84 2.18
CA MET A 27 -0.76 1.32 1.15
C MET A 27 -0.37 0.79 -0.23
N ALA A 28 0.92 0.87 -0.57
CA ALA A 28 1.42 0.35 -1.85
C ALA A 28 1.14 -1.15 -1.99
N LYS A 29 1.43 -1.93 -0.94
CA LYS A 29 1.17 -3.38 -0.90
C LYS A 29 -0.32 -3.71 -1.06
N ILE A 30 -1.21 -3.03 -0.34
CA ILE A 30 -2.65 -3.28 -0.42
C ILE A 30 -3.18 -3.00 -1.84
N LEU A 31 -2.71 -1.91 -2.45
CA LEU A 31 -3.12 -1.56 -3.81
C LEU A 31 -2.55 -2.55 -4.84
N SER A 32 -1.29 -2.95 -4.72
CA SER A 32 -0.69 -3.93 -5.65
C SER A 32 -1.37 -5.28 -5.58
N GLU A 33 -1.65 -5.77 -4.36
CA GLU A 33 -2.44 -6.99 -4.15
C GLU A 33 -3.81 -6.88 -4.81
N HIS A 34 -4.55 -5.79 -4.57
CA HIS A 34 -5.90 -5.61 -5.12
C HIS A 34 -5.96 -5.82 -6.64
N PHE A 35 -5.05 -5.19 -7.39
CA PHE A 35 -5.01 -5.34 -8.85
C PHE A 35 -4.42 -6.68 -9.28
N PHE A 36 -3.44 -7.21 -8.54
CA PHE A 36 -2.85 -8.53 -8.82
C PHE A 36 -3.91 -9.63 -8.78
N PHE A 37 -4.71 -9.71 -7.71
CA PHE A 37 -5.77 -10.72 -7.55
C PHE A 37 -6.90 -10.60 -8.56
N ARG A 38 -7.09 -9.40 -9.13
CA ARG A 38 -8.05 -9.16 -10.20
C ARG A 38 -7.47 -9.42 -11.59
N ASN A 39 -6.21 -9.80 -11.67
CA ASN A 39 -5.45 -9.94 -12.91
C ASN A 39 -5.38 -8.63 -13.72
N GLU A 40 -5.53 -7.48 -13.06
CA GLU A 40 -5.57 -6.14 -13.67
C GLU A 40 -4.19 -5.46 -13.67
N CYS A 41 -3.99 -4.48 -14.55
CA CYS A 41 -2.83 -3.58 -14.51
C CYS A 41 -3.09 -2.43 -13.52
N PHE A 42 -2.03 -1.77 -13.03
CA PHE A 42 -2.22 -0.61 -12.19
C PHE A 42 -2.89 0.52 -13.01
N PRO A 43 -4.00 1.08 -12.55
CA PRO A 43 -4.72 2.09 -13.31
C PRO A 43 -3.91 3.38 -13.43
N LYS A 44 -3.72 3.87 -14.67
CA LYS A 44 -3.07 5.16 -14.96
C LYS A 44 -3.73 6.36 -14.27
N LYS A 45 -5.02 6.25 -13.95
CA LYS A 45 -5.83 7.29 -13.30
C LYS A 45 -6.62 6.72 -12.12
N LEU A 46 -5.94 6.44 -11.01
CA LEU A 46 -6.60 6.14 -9.73
C LEU A 46 -6.83 7.41 -8.93
N ASN A 47 -8.08 7.75 -8.60
CA ASN A 47 -8.35 8.89 -7.74
C ASN A 47 -8.12 8.52 -6.25
N LYS A 48 -7.84 9.53 -5.41
CA LYS A 48 -7.50 9.33 -3.98
C LYS A 48 -8.64 8.62 -3.23
N LYS A 49 -9.89 8.98 -3.52
CA LYS A 49 -11.09 8.39 -2.88
C LYS A 49 -11.19 6.89 -3.15
N SER A 50 -11.06 6.46 -4.40
CA SER A 50 -11.13 5.04 -4.79
C SER A 50 -9.97 4.23 -4.22
N ALA A 51 -8.75 4.80 -4.18
CA ALA A 51 -7.63 4.15 -3.50
C ALA A 51 -7.93 3.95 -2.01
N GLU A 52 -8.48 4.96 -1.33
CA GLU A 52 -8.86 4.83 0.08
C GLU A 52 -9.98 3.81 0.30
N GLU A 53 -10.96 3.71 -0.60
CA GLU A 53 -12.03 2.70 -0.55
C GLU A 53 -11.46 1.28 -0.64
N ILE A 54 -10.51 1.05 -1.55
CA ILE A 54 -9.79 -0.23 -1.66
C ILE A 54 -9.07 -0.55 -0.35
N ILE A 55 -8.33 0.42 0.20
CA ILE A 55 -7.56 0.22 1.43
C ILE A 55 -8.48 -0.07 2.61
N ARG A 56 -9.56 0.71 2.79
CA ARG A 56 -10.55 0.48 3.85
C ARG A 56 -11.19 -0.89 3.75
N SER A 57 -11.58 -1.29 2.53
CA SER A 57 -12.16 -2.61 2.28
C SER A 57 -11.18 -3.72 2.70
N ARG A 58 -9.91 -3.61 2.27
CA ARG A 58 -8.89 -4.61 2.63
C ARG A 58 -8.66 -4.69 4.14
N LEU A 59 -8.51 -3.56 4.81
CA LEU A 59 -8.30 -3.49 6.26
C LEU A 59 -9.50 -4.06 7.04
N TYR A 60 -10.72 -3.85 6.53
CA TYR A 60 -11.93 -4.40 7.14
C TYR A 60 -11.94 -5.93 7.12
N PHE A 61 -11.55 -6.54 5.99
CA PHE A 61 -11.59 -8.00 5.84
C PHE A 61 -10.37 -8.71 6.43
N TYR A 62 -9.19 -8.08 6.42
CA TYR A 62 -7.91 -8.77 6.71
C TYR A 62 -7.06 -8.09 7.81
N GLY A 63 -7.56 -7.03 8.46
CA GLY A 63 -6.82 -6.27 9.47
C GLY A 63 -5.61 -5.51 8.89
N MET A 64 -4.75 -4.96 9.77
CA MET A 64 -3.58 -4.17 9.36
C MET A 64 -2.55 -4.98 8.55
N MET A 65 -2.41 -6.26 8.84
CA MET A 65 -1.39 -7.07 8.17
C MET A 65 -1.78 -7.41 6.74
N GLY A 66 -3.08 -7.41 6.40
CA GLY A 66 -3.56 -7.62 5.03
C GLY A 66 -3.00 -8.87 4.35
N GLN A 67 -2.42 -9.80 5.12
CA GLN A 67 -1.68 -10.92 4.58
C GLN A 67 -2.69 -11.92 4.06
N ILE A 68 -2.67 -12.14 2.76
CA ILE A 68 -3.02 -13.46 2.26
C ILE A 68 -1.91 -14.37 2.74
N ASN A 69 -2.21 -15.09 3.84
CA ASN A 69 -1.36 -16.15 4.39
C ASN A 69 -1.43 -17.36 3.47
N ASP A 70 -0.95 -17.18 2.25
CA ASP A 70 -0.72 -18.28 1.35
C ASP A 70 0.80 -18.33 1.07
N PRO A 71 1.56 -19.10 1.86
CA PRO A 71 3.00 -19.28 1.64
C PRO A 71 3.32 -20.00 0.32
N GLU A 72 2.30 -20.49 -0.40
CA GLU A 72 2.43 -21.05 -1.75
C GLU A 72 2.10 -20.03 -2.85
N PHE A 73 1.59 -18.85 -2.49
CA PHE A 73 1.12 -17.83 -3.44
C PHE A 73 2.16 -17.40 -4.47
N PHE A 74 3.43 -17.36 -4.08
CA PHE A 74 4.56 -17.06 -4.98
C PHE A 74 5.43 -18.28 -5.27
N LYS A 75 5.05 -19.50 -4.85
CA LYS A 75 5.90 -20.68 -4.99
C LYS A 75 5.97 -21.27 -6.41
N ALA A 76 5.21 -20.79 -7.39
CA ALA A 76 5.07 -21.54 -8.64
C ALA A 76 5.51 -20.83 -9.93
N ASP A 77 5.77 -19.52 -9.97
CA ASP A 77 5.94 -18.84 -11.27
C ASP A 77 6.69 -17.48 -11.22
N ILE A 78 7.77 -17.36 -12.00
CA ILE A 78 8.58 -16.13 -12.18
C ILE A 78 7.70 -15.00 -12.76
N TYR A 79 6.79 -15.30 -13.69
CA TYR A 79 5.91 -14.32 -14.32
C TYR A 79 4.97 -13.64 -13.31
N SER A 80 4.43 -14.41 -12.36
CA SER A 80 3.61 -13.90 -11.27
C SER A 80 4.41 -12.95 -10.35
N ARG A 81 5.68 -13.26 -10.07
CA ARG A 81 6.57 -12.38 -9.30
C ARG A 81 6.83 -11.07 -10.04
N ASP A 82 7.18 -11.13 -11.32
CA ASP A 82 7.48 -9.93 -12.11
C ASP A 82 6.25 -9.04 -12.27
N LYS A 83 5.08 -9.65 -12.55
CA LYS A 83 3.81 -8.92 -12.60
C LYS A 83 3.52 -8.21 -11.28
N TYR A 84 3.70 -8.89 -10.16
CA TYR A 84 3.48 -8.29 -8.84
C TYR A 84 4.47 -7.15 -8.56
N ASN A 85 5.76 -7.32 -8.89
CA ASN A 85 6.77 -6.28 -8.70
C ASN A 85 6.45 -5.01 -9.49
N VAL A 86 5.99 -5.14 -10.74
CA VAL A 86 5.56 -4.00 -11.56
C VAL A 86 4.39 -3.28 -10.90
N LEU A 87 3.38 -4.01 -10.43
CA LEU A 87 2.24 -3.42 -9.72
C LEU A 87 2.67 -2.72 -8.42
N LEU A 88 3.59 -3.31 -7.67
CA LEU A 88 4.12 -2.73 -6.44
C LEU A 88 4.89 -1.44 -6.69
N GLU A 89 5.70 -1.39 -7.75
CA GLU A 89 6.43 -0.19 -8.17
C GLU A 89 5.48 0.93 -8.59
N GLU A 90 4.48 0.62 -9.41
CA GLU A 90 3.46 1.59 -9.84
C GLU A 90 2.62 2.09 -8.65
N ALA A 91 2.27 1.19 -7.73
CA ALA A 91 1.56 1.54 -6.50
C ALA A 91 2.41 2.44 -5.59
N GLY A 92 3.70 2.15 -5.42
CA GLY A 92 4.62 3.00 -4.66
C GLY A 92 4.70 4.42 -5.21
N LYS A 93 4.96 4.54 -6.52
CA LYS A 93 4.95 5.85 -7.22
C LYS A 93 3.64 6.60 -7.06
N TYR A 94 2.52 5.88 -7.08
CA TYR A 94 1.20 6.45 -6.85
C TYR A 94 1.06 7.01 -5.42
N VAL A 95 1.45 6.23 -4.41
CA VAL A 95 1.34 6.60 -3.00
C VAL A 95 2.22 7.82 -2.71
N ASP A 96 3.49 7.81 -3.13
CA ASP A 96 4.42 8.92 -2.94
C ASP A 96 3.90 10.24 -3.52
N LYS A 97 3.21 10.17 -4.67
CA LYS A 97 2.63 11.33 -5.35
C LYS A 97 1.34 11.83 -4.71
N LYS A 98 0.50 10.93 -4.18
CA LYS A 98 -0.86 11.27 -3.69
C LYS A 98 -0.95 11.43 -2.18
N TYR A 99 0.04 10.92 -1.47
CA TYR A 99 0.19 10.97 -0.02
C TYR A 99 1.62 11.42 0.35
N PRO A 100 2.11 12.55 -0.19
CA PRO A 100 3.46 13.06 0.11
C PRO A 100 3.67 13.26 1.61
N GLU A 101 2.59 13.46 2.36
CA GLU A 101 2.59 13.59 3.79
C GLU A 101 3.04 12.31 4.56
N LEU A 102 3.03 11.15 3.90
CA LEU A 102 3.52 9.88 4.42
C LEU A 102 4.95 9.56 4.01
N ASN A 103 5.56 10.41 3.17
CA ASN A 103 6.96 10.24 2.82
C ASN A 103 7.77 10.53 4.09
N ASN A 104 8.54 9.54 4.52
CA ASN A 104 9.53 9.76 5.54
C ASN A 104 10.53 10.77 4.95
N ASP A 105 10.74 11.87 5.66
CA ASP A 105 11.88 12.76 5.38
C ASP A 105 13.14 12.00 5.79
N LYS A 106 13.54 11.01 4.99
CA LYS A 106 14.94 10.60 4.96
C LYS A 106 15.67 11.76 4.29
N THR A 107 15.89 12.82 5.05
CA THR A 107 17.08 13.63 4.84
C THR A 107 18.23 12.63 4.94
N GLU A 108 18.85 12.38 3.80
CA GLU A 108 20.03 11.54 3.64
C GLU A 108 21.00 11.85 4.80
N GLN A 109 21.16 10.90 5.71
CA GLN A 109 22.38 10.82 6.49
C GLN A 109 23.31 9.90 5.71
N VAL A 110 24.01 10.50 4.74
CA VAL A 110 25.29 10.01 4.23
C VAL A 110 26.24 11.21 4.21
#